data_AF-A0A8H7PAS2-F1
#
_entry.id   AF-A0A8H7PAS2-F1
#
_cell.length_a   1.000
_cell.length_b   1.000
_cell.length_c   1.000
_cell.angle_alpha   90.00
_cell.angle_beta   90.00
_cell.angle_gamma   90.00
#
_symmetry.space_group_name_H-M   'P 1'
#
loop_
_entity.id
_entity.type
_entity.pdbx_description
1 polymer ?
#
loop_
_entity_poly.entity_id
_entity_poly.type
_entity_poly.pdbx_seq_one_letter_code
_entity_poly.pdbx_strand_id
1 'polypeptide(L)'
;MYALALSLAAAALLPVVLADPNAAVDPPRLYHRLFDPAASGAPWAERGTLALPGPGSAPSASAHLVPADTLEADLAHFAQTLRSPDAAGALYQLALARPGAADPAHWHVSAVKASTSEDIRVHLAADGTPYALDYFVAPVPRDGACPKRRRKDSKGETAPPLRHVSNTTVSLVHPRHPPLPQLRVPPPLALDGKPVEPVPEKTFLQKYWIYMAVALFALRYVRVSFCVPLGFWARDVWLCGYVPRFLPRWESTDR
;
A
#
# COMPACT_ATOMS: atom_id res chain seq x y z
N MET A 1 9.93 -56.86 -57.28
CA MET A 1 10.96 -57.04 -56.24
C MET A 1 12.16 -56.18 -56.62
N TYR A 2 12.76 -55.52 -55.63
CA TYR A 2 13.80 -54.48 -55.66
C TYR A 2 13.33 -53.03 -55.68
N ALA A 3 13.07 -52.58 -54.45
CA ALA A 3 13.15 -51.21 -53.97
C ALA A 3 14.61 -50.71 -53.95
N LEU A 4 14.78 -49.39 -54.07
CA LEU A 4 15.88 -48.54 -53.55
C LEU A 4 15.60 -47.10 -54.05
N ALA A 5 14.85 -46.25 -53.36
CA ALA A 5 15.24 -45.50 -52.16
C ALA A 5 16.48 -44.58 -52.37
N LEU A 6 16.26 -43.43 -53.02
CA LEU A 6 17.07 -42.20 -52.98
C LEU A 6 16.06 -41.04 -52.97
N SER A 7 16.17 -39.95 -52.21
CA SER A 7 17.23 -39.42 -51.38
C SER A 7 16.64 -38.44 -50.34
N LEU A 8 17.22 -38.51 -49.15
CA LEU A 8 17.10 -37.65 -47.99
C LEU A 8 16.95 -36.12 -48.22
N ALA A 9 16.14 -35.53 -47.33
CA ALA A 9 16.39 -34.28 -46.59
C ALA A 9 16.34 -32.94 -47.36
N ALA A 10 15.14 -32.45 -47.60
CA ALA A 10 14.91 -31.01 -47.69
C ALA A 10 15.03 -30.41 -46.28
N ALA A 11 16.21 -29.88 -45.95
CA ALA A 11 16.47 -29.15 -44.72
C ALA A 11 15.59 -27.89 -44.68
N ALA A 12 14.67 -27.87 -43.72
CA ALA A 12 13.87 -26.69 -43.39
C ALA A 12 14.79 -25.59 -42.84
N LEU A 13 15.18 -24.65 -43.71
CA LEU A 13 15.79 -23.39 -43.30
C LEU A 13 14.70 -22.50 -42.67
N LEU A 14 14.49 -22.68 -41.37
CA LEU A 14 13.80 -21.69 -40.54
C LEU A 14 14.69 -20.43 -40.48
N PRO A 15 14.22 -19.25 -40.93
CA PRO A 15 14.93 -18.01 -40.64
C PRO A 15 14.85 -17.78 -39.13
N VAL A 16 15.98 -17.97 -38.45
CA VAL A 16 16.18 -17.48 -37.09
C VAL A 16 16.17 -15.96 -37.19
N VAL A 17 15.01 -15.36 -36.93
CA VAL A 17 14.90 -13.92 -36.72
C VAL A 17 15.64 -13.63 -35.42
N LEU A 18 16.91 -13.26 -35.55
CA LEU A 18 17.68 -12.63 -34.49
C LEU A 18 16.97 -11.30 -34.19
N ALA A 19 16.22 -11.26 -33.10
CA ALA A 19 15.72 -10.02 -32.55
C ALA A 19 16.92 -9.14 -32.23
N ASP A 20 17.01 -7.98 -32.90
CA ASP A 20 18.04 -6.99 -32.63
C ASP A 20 17.87 -6.51 -31.19
N PRO A 21 18.85 -6.70 -30.29
CA PRO A 21 18.77 -6.22 -28.91
C PRO A 21 18.73 -4.68 -28.83
N ASN A 22 18.98 -3.98 -29.94
CA ASN A 22 18.93 -2.54 -30.06
C ASN A 22 17.74 -2.02 -30.89
N ALA A 23 16.71 -2.84 -31.14
CA ALA A 23 15.47 -2.33 -31.70
C ALA A 23 14.99 -1.17 -30.81
N ALA A 24 15.05 0.05 -31.34
CA ALA A 24 14.63 1.25 -30.64
C ALA A 24 13.20 1.02 -30.15
N VAL A 25 13.05 0.86 -28.84
CA VAL A 25 11.74 0.61 -28.23
C VAL A 25 10.96 1.92 -28.39
N ASP A 26 9.95 1.89 -29.26
CA ASP A 26 9.05 3.02 -29.42
C ASP A 26 8.51 3.43 -28.04
N PRO A 27 8.53 4.73 -27.72
CA PRO A 27 8.12 5.18 -26.41
C PRO A 27 6.63 4.84 -26.20
N PRO A 28 6.25 4.41 -24.99
CA PRO A 28 4.91 3.94 -24.71
C PRO A 28 3.88 5.05 -24.89
N ARG A 29 2.84 4.78 -25.67
CA ARG A 29 1.78 5.74 -25.98
C ARG A 29 0.56 5.54 -25.08
N LEU A 30 0.00 6.65 -24.63
CA LEU A 30 -1.26 6.69 -23.93
C LEU A 30 -2.36 7.19 -24.86
N TYR A 31 -3.49 6.51 -24.81
CA TYR A 31 -4.71 6.89 -25.51
C TYR A 31 -5.80 7.24 -24.49
N HIS A 32 -6.76 8.05 -24.93
CA HIS A 32 -7.91 8.40 -24.11
C HIS A 32 -9.22 8.38 -24.92
N ARG A 33 -10.33 8.26 -24.21
CA ARG A 33 -11.66 8.44 -24.79
C ARG A 33 -12.71 8.72 -23.72
N LEU A 34 -13.86 9.19 -24.17
CA LEU A 34 -15.09 9.17 -23.38
C LEU A 34 -15.87 7.89 -23.67
N PHE A 35 -16.11 7.08 -22.64
CA PHE A 35 -16.89 5.85 -22.73
C PHE A 35 -18.22 6.02 -22.03
N ASP A 36 -19.31 5.84 -22.76
CA ASP A 36 -20.64 5.76 -22.20
C ASP A 36 -21.14 4.31 -22.27
N PRO A 37 -21.44 3.64 -21.13
CA PRO A 37 -21.98 2.28 -21.14
C PRO A 37 -23.30 2.12 -21.90
N ALA A 38 -24.09 3.19 -22.04
CA ALA A 38 -25.38 3.16 -22.71
C ALA A 38 -25.29 3.40 -24.22
N ALA A 39 -24.15 3.89 -24.73
CA ALA A 39 -23.92 4.19 -26.13
C ALA A 39 -22.74 3.38 -26.70
N SER A 40 -22.60 3.38 -28.02
CA SER A 40 -21.36 2.90 -28.65
C SER A 40 -20.19 3.80 -28.23
N GLY A 41 -19.15 3.21 -27.62
CA GLY A 41 -18.01 3.97 -27.10
C GLY A 41 -17.29 4.81 -28.17
N ALA A 42 -16.81 5.99 -27.79
CA ALA A 42 -16.05 6.86 -28.68
C ALA A 42 -14.74 6.19 -29.15
N PRO A 43 -14.20 6.59 -30.32
CA PRO A 43 -12.89 6.13 -30.76
C PRO A 43 -11.79 6.60 -29.80
N TRP A 44 -10.68 5.85 -29.77
CA TRP A 44 -9.49 6.23 -29.03
C TRP A 44 -8.75 7.36 -29.73
N ALA A 45 -8.46 8.44 -28.99
CA ALA A 45 -7.58 9.51 -29.43
C ALA A 45 -6.23 9.41 -28.69
N GLU A 46 -5.15 9.92 -29.29
CA GLU A 46 -3.84 9.93 -28.65
C GLU A 46 -3.81 11.00 -27.57
N ARG A 47 -3.46 10.61 -26.35
CA ARG A 47 -3.32 11.55 -25.22
C ARG A 47 -1.89 12.08 -25.12
N GLY A 48 -0.92 11.24 -25.39
CA GLY A 48 0.48 11.61 -25.33
C GLY A 48 1.42 10.41 -25.24
N THR A 49 2.70 10.72 -25.19
CA THR A 49 3.78 9.74 -25.15
C THR A 49 4.52 9.82 -23.81
N LEU A 50 4.77 8.66 -23.19
CA LEU A 50 5.48 8.55 -21.94
C LEU A 50 6.99 8.54 -22.18
N ALA A 51 7.67 9.57 -21.69
CA ALA A 51 9.12 9.60 -21.61
C ALA A 51 9.56 8.85 -20.34
N LEU A 52 9.96 7.58 -20.53
CA LEU A 52 10.50 6.75 -19.47
C LEU A 52 11.98 7.10 -19.22
N PRO A 53 12.42 7.11 -17.95
CA PRO A 53 13.82 7.26 -17.62
C PRO A 53 14.59 6.02 -18.12
N GLY A 54 15.77 6.24 -18.73
CA GLY A 54 16.54 5.18 -19.36
C GLY A 54 17.02 4.08 -18.39
N PRO A 55 17.40 2.91 -18.91
CA PRO A 55 17.91 1.80 -18.09
C PRO A 55 19.13 2.25 -17.27
N GLY A 56 19.09 2.03 -15.95
CA GLY A 56 20.11 2.49 -15.00
C GLY A 56 19.76 3.79 -14.25
N SER A 57 18.61 4.39 -14.54
CA SER A 57 18.11 5.54 -13.77
C SER A 57 17.75 5.16 -12.33
N ALA A 58 17.90 6.11 -11.40
CA ALA A 58 17.57 5.89 -10.00
C ALA A 58 16.10 5.44 -9.82
N PRO A 59 15.78 4.60 -8.83
CA PRO A 59 14.41 4.12 -8.57
C PRO A 59 13.41 5.25 -8.22
N SER A 60 13.88 6.48 -8.04
CA SER A 60 13.08 7.69 -7.82
C SER A 60 12.82 8.50 -9.09
N ALA A 61 13.31 8.07 -10.25
CA ALA A 61 13.11 8.79 -11.50
C ALA A 61 11.63 8.78 -11.89
N SER A 62 11.04 9.96 -12.01
CA SER A 62 9.67 10.15 -12.48
C SER A 62 9.61 10.08 -14.00
N ALA A 63 8.61 9.38 -14.55
CA ALA A 63 8.29 9.51 -15.96
C ALA A 63 7.63 10.86 -16.24
N HIS A 64 7.84 11.38 -17.45
CA HIS A 64 7.18 12.59 -17.91
C HIS A 64 6.21 12.24 -19.05
N LEU A 65 5.01 12.82 -19.03
CA LEU A 65 4.05 12.67 -20.13
C LEU A 65 4.21 13.84 -21.09
N VAL A 66 4.57 13.55 -22.33
CA VAL A 66 4.55 14.54 -23.42
C VAL A 66 3.14 14.52 -24.03
N PRO A 67 2.34 15.57 -23.86
CA PRO A 67 0.97 15.61 -24.37
C PRO A 67 0.96 15.60 -25.91
N ALA A 68 -0.09 15.01 -26.50
CA ALA A 68 -0.33 15.09 -27.93
C ALA A 68 -0.88 16.47 -28.32
N ASP A 69 -0.61 16.91 -29.56
CA ASP A 69 -1.07 18.21 -30.06
C ASP A 69 -2.60 18.35 -30.10
N THR A 70 -3.32 17.23 -30.22
CA THR A 70 -4.79 17.20 -30.26
C THR A 70 -5.45 17.21 -28.89
N LEU A 71 -4.68 17.00 -27.81
CA LEU A 71 -5.21 16.74 -26.47
C LEU A 71 -6.20 17.81 -25.99
N GLU A 72 -5.87 19.09 -26.17
CA GLU A 72 -6.74 20.20 -25.75
C GLU A 72 -8.05 20.24 -26.54
N ALA A 73 -8.00 19.95 -27.84
CA ALA A 73 -9.18 19.90 -28.69
C ALA A 73 -10.07 18.71 -28.31
N ASP A 74 -9.47 17.56 -28.04
CA ASP A 74 -10.16 16.33 -27.62
C ASP A 74 -10.86 16.53 -26.26
N LEU A 75 -10.16 17.13 -25.29
CA LEU A 75 -10.73 17.44 -23.98
C LEU A 75 -11.86 18.48 -24.06
N ALA A 76 -11.72 19.51 -24.90
CA ALA A 76 -12.77 20.49 -25.14
C ALA A 76 -14.02 19.84 -25.77
N HIS A 77 -13.82 18.90 -26.70
CA HIS A 77 -14.91 18.13 -27.30
C HIS A 77 -15.61 17.25 -26.25
N PHE A 78 -14.85 16.49 -25.44
CA PHE A 78 -15.43 15.67 -24.38
C PHE A 78 -16.18 16.49 -23.33
N ALA A 79 -15.69 17.68 -22.99
CA ALA A 79 -16.37 18.60 -22.08
C ALA A 79 -17.73 19.08 -22.64
N GLN A 80 -17.87 19.20 -23.96
CA GLN A 80 -19.14 19.53 -24.61
C GLN A 80 -20.10 18.34 -24.56
N THR A 81 -19.62 17.13 -24.87
CA THR A 81 -20.42 15.89 -24.82
C THR A 81 -20.98 15.62 -23.43
N LEU A 82 -20.18 15.84 -22.39
CA LEU A 82 -20.60 15.68 -20.98
C LEU A 82 -21.67 16.68 -20.51
N ARG A 83 -21.97 17.73 -21.29
CA ARG A 83 -23.10 18.63 -21.01
C ARG A 83 -24.44 18.03 -21.41
N SER A 84 -24.44 17.05 -22.30
CA SER A 84 -25.67 16.34 -22.68
C SER A 84 -26.23 15.57 -21.48
N PRO A 85 -27.55 15.62 -21.22
CA PRO A 85 -28.17 14.85 -20.14
C PRO A 85 -27.97 13.34 -20.30
N ASP A 86 -27.75 12.86 -21.53
CA ASP A 86 -27.53 11.45 -21.82
C ASP A 86 -26.16 10.96 -21.35
N ALA A 87 -25.19 11.87 -21.16
CA ALA A 87 -23.82 11.54 -20.76
C ALA A 87 -23.63 11.38 -19.23
N ALA A 88 -24.72 11.27 -18.46
CA ALA A 88 -24.66 11.17 -17.00
C ALA A 88 -23.88 9.94 -16.49
N GLY A 89 -23.82 8.87 -17.30
CA GLY A 89 -23.08 7.64 -17.03
C GLY A 89 -21.67 7.59 -17.63
N ALA A 90 -21.25 8.62 -18.37
CA ALA A 90 -20.00 8.58 -19.11
C ALA A 90 -18.77 8.59 -18.19
N LEU A 91 -17.77 7.78 -18.58
CA LEU A 91 -16.50 7.59 -17.90
C LEU A 91 -15.38 8.02 -18.82
N TYR A 92 -14.38 8.69 -18.26
CA TYR A 92 -13.15 8.99 -18.97
C TYR A 92 -12.20 7.79 -18.85
N GLN A 93 -11.80 7.24 -20.00
CA GLN A 93 -10.94 6.08 -20.09
C GLN A 93 -9.56 6.47 -20.58
N LEU A 94 -8.54 5.89 -19.96
CA LEU A 94 -7.17 5.88 -20.43
C LEU A 94 -6.78 4.47 -20.85
N ALA A 95 -6.03 4.36 -21.93
CA ALA A 95 -5.44 3.13 -22.38
C ALA A 95 -3.92 3.27 -22.54
N LEU A 96 -3.19 2.25 -22.13
CA LEU A 96 -1.77 2.08 -22.41
C LEU A 96 -1.59 1.11 -23.57
N ALA A 97 -0.98 1.59 -24.66
CA ALA A 97 -0.66 0.76 -25.80
C ALA A 97 0.48 -0.21 -25.46
N ARG A 98 0.34 -1.46 -25.92
CA ARG A 98 1.36 -2.49 -25.74
C ARG A 98 2.33 -2.49 -26.93
N PRO A 99 3.65 -2.61 -26.69
CA PRO A 99 4.62 -2.76 -27.77
C PRO A 99 4.25 -3.93 -28.70
N GLY A 100 4.19 -3.68 -30.00
CA GLY A 100 3.86 -4.70 -31.01
C GLY A 100 2.37 -5.06 -31.15
N ALA A 101 1.46 -4.49 -30.35
CA ALA A 101 0.02 -4.72 -30.48
C ALA A 101 -0.69 -3.44 -30.94
N ALA A 102 -0.98 -3.37 -32.24
CA ALA A 102 -1.74 -2.26 -32.83
C ALA A 102 -3.23 -2.28 -32.46
N ASP A 103 -3.77 -3.45 -32.09
CA ASP A 103 -5.19 -3.63 -31.78
C ASP A 103 -5.54 -3.12 -30.37
N PRO A 104 -6.47 -2.14 -30.24
CA PRO A 104 -6.93 -1.63 -28.95
C PRO A 104 -7.52 -2.67 -28.00
N ALA A 105 -7.97 -3.83 -28.50
CA ALA A 105 -8.50 -4.90 -27.64
C ALA A 105 -7.46 -5.48 -26.66
N HIS A 106 -6.17 -5.30 -26.96
CA HIS A 106 -5.06 -5.81 -26.15
C HIS A 106 -4.45 -4.75 -25.23
N TRP A 107 -4.99 -3.52 -25.25
CA TRP A 107 -4.49 -2.42 -24.43
C TRP A 107 -4.99 -2.54 -22.99
N HIS A 108 -4.19 -2.02 -22.05
CA HIS A 108 -4.60 -1.94 -20.65
C HIS A 108 -5.41 -0.68 -20.43
N VAL A 109 -6.68 -0.84 -20.04
CA VAL A 109 -7.65 0.26 -19.90
C VAL A 109 -8.00 0.50 -18.44
N SER A 110 -7.98 1.77 -18.02
CA SER A 110 -8.49 2.24 -16.73
C SER A 110 -9.56 3.31 -16.96
N ALA A 111 -10.61 3.31 -16.14
CA ALA A 111 -11.79 4.15 -16.32
C ALA A 111 -12.19 4.84 -15.01
N VAL A 112 -12.39 6.16 -15.06
CA VAL A 112 -12.85 6.94 -13.90
C VAL A 112 -13.78 8.06 -14.34
N LYS A 113 -14.50 8.65 -13.39
CA LYS A 113 -15.26 9.87 -13.64
C LYS A 113 -14.31 11.06 -13.77
N ALA A 114 -14.62 11.95 -14.71
CA ALA A 114 -13.89 13.19 -14.97
C ALA A 114 -13.64 14.00 -13.67
N SER A 115 -12.41 14.49 -13.47
CA SER A 115 -12.01 15.32 -12.33
C SER A 115 -10.98 16.39 -12.75
N THR A 116 -10.60 17.24 -11.81
CA THR A 116 -9.68 18.38 -12.01
C THR A 116 -8.22 18.09 -11.68
N SER A 117 -7.90 16.95 -11.06
CA SER A 117 -6.53 16.51 -10.74
C SER A 117 -6.41 15.03 -11.01
N GLU A 118 -5.26 14.58 -11.52
CA GLU A 118 -5.07 13.20 -11.95
C GLU A 118 -3.69 12.65 -11.54
N ASP A 119 -3.67 11.37 -11.16
CA ASP A 119 -2.47 10.60 -10.83
C ASP A 119 -2.46 9.32 -11.68
N ILE A 120 -1.43 9.18 -12.51
CA ILE A 120 -1.26 8.07 -13.44
C ILE A 120 -0.10 7.22 -12.93
N ARG A 121 -0.37 5.93 -12.72
CA ARG A 121 0.66 4.96 -12.29
C ARG A 121 0.88 3.95 -13.39
N VAL A 122 2.12 3.88 -13.86
CA VAL A 122 2.53 2.91 -14.86
C VAL A 122 3.31 1.81 -14.17
N HIS A 123 2.84 0.58 -14.27
CA HIS A 123 3.53 -0.59 -13.73
C HIS A 123 4.50 -1.12 -14.76
N LEU A 124 5.75 -1.26 -14.32
CA LEU A 124 6.84 -1.78 -15.13
C LEU A 124 7.10 -3.24 -14.74
N ALA A 125 7.48 -4.05 -15.71
CA ALA A 125 8.01 -5.38 -15.48
C ALA A 125 9.49 -5.30 -15.04
N ALA A 126 10.09 -6.44 -14.70
CA ALA A 126 11.47 -6.50 -14.22
C ALA A 126 12.50 -6.05 -15.28
N ASP A 127 12.12 -6.13 -16.56
CA ASP A 127 12.87 -5.65 -17.73
C ASP A 127 12.67 -4.15 -18.01
N GLY A 128 11.82 -3.46 -17.24
CA GLY A 128 11.45 -2.06 -17.46
C GLY A 128 10.31 -1.85 -18.46
N THR A 129 9.75 -2.92 -19.03
CA THR A 129 8.65 -2.82 -20.00
C THR A 129 7.35 -2.44 -19.29
N PRO A 130 6.63 -1.39 -19.72
CA PRO A 130 5.35 -1.03 -19.13
C PRO A 130 4.27 -2.06 -19.52
N TYR A 131 3.55 -2.59 -18.53
CA TYR A 131 2.55 -3.64 -18.75
C TYR A 131 1.17 -3.33 -18.19
N ALA A 132 1.04 -2.40 -17.24
CA ALA A 132 -0.28 -2.04 -16.70
C ALA A 132 -0.34 -0.55 -16.33
N LEU A 133 -1.56 -0.04 -16.24
CA LEU A 133 -1.87 1.36 -15.98
C LEU A 133 -2.97 1.46 -14.93
N ASP A 134 -2.71 2.19 -13.86
CA ASP A 134 -3.75 2.66 -12.95
C ASP A 134 -3.96 4.16 -13.13
N TYR A 135 -5.23 4.56 -13.18
CA TYR A 135 -5.62 5.95 -13.33
C TYR A 135 -6.47 6.37 -12.14
N PHE A 136 -5.98 7.37 -11.39
CA PHE A 136 -6.65 7.91 -10.22
C PHE A 136 -6.96 9.39 -10.42
N VAL A 137 -8.04 9.84 -9.81
CA VAL A 137 -8.46 11.23 -9.82
C VAL A 137 -8.52 11.78 -8.41
N ALA A 138 -8.14 13.04 -8.24
CA ALA A 138 -8.26 13.78 -7.00
C ALA A 138 -9.12 15.04 -7.21
N PRO A 139 -9.81 15.54 -6.16
CA PRO A 139 -9.91 14.99 -4.81
C PRO A 139 -10.95 13.86 -4.70
N VAL A 140 -10.62 12.78 -3.97
CA VAL A 140 -11.59 11.77 -3.53
C VAL A 140 -12.05 12.14 -2.11
N PRO A 141 -13.33 12.52 -1.91
CA PRO A 141 -13.90 12.72 -0.58
C PRO A 141 -13.68 11.53 0.34
N ARG A 142 -13.57 11.77 1.65
CA ARG A 142 -13.38 10.70 2.66
C ARG A 142 -14.47 9.63 2.63
N ASP A 143 -15.66 9.99 2.18
CA ASP A 143 -16.81 9.09 2.07
C ASP A 143 -16.77 8.23 0.79
N GLY A 144 -15.71 8.34 -0.04
CA GLY A 144 -15.57 7.62 -1.32
C GLY A 144 -16.56 8.09 -2.41
N ALA A 145 -17.42 9.06 -2.10
CA ALA A 145 -18.39 9.60 -3.04
C ALA A 145 -17.73 10.49 -4.09
N CYS A 146 -18.28 10.56 -5.30
CA CYS A 146 -17.82 11.53 -6.30
C CYS A 146 -18.10 12.98 -5.81
N PRO A 147 -17.20 13.95 -6.08
CA PRO A 147 -17.47 15.36 -5.79
C PRO A 147 -18.80 15.79 -6.39
N LYS A 148 -19.73 16.25 -5.55
CA LYS A 148 -21.05 16.69 -6.02
C LYS A 148 -20.87 17.95 -6.88
N ARG A 149 -21.35 17.91 -8.12
CA ARG A 149 -21.49 19.10 -8.99
C ARG A 149 -22.31 20.13 -8.20
N ARG A 150 -21.70 21.24 -7.76
CA ARG A 150 -22.43 22.30 -7.05
C ARG A 150 -23.53 22.83 -7.98
N ARG A 151 -24.79 22.48 -7.71
CA ARG A 151 -25.99 22.95 -8.43
C ARG A 151 -26.27 24.47 -8.27
N LYS A 152 -25.30 25.25 -7.77
CA LYS A 152 -25.53 26.61 -7.30
C LYS A 152 -24.92 27.66 -8.25
N ASP A 153 -25.18 27.52 -9.54
CA ASP A 153 -25.07 28.61 -10.52
C ASP A 153 -26.30 28.54 -11.43
N SER A 154 -27.43 28.94 -10.87
CA SER A 154 -28.66 29.26 -11.60
C SER A 154 -28.45 30.56 -12.40
N LYS A 155 -27.66 30.46 -13.48
CA LYS A 155 -27.57 31.29 -14.70
C LYS A 155 -26.22 30.99 -15.36
N GLY A 156 -26.19 30.05 -16.32
CA GLY A 156 -25.00 29.75 -17.12
C GLY A 156 -24.31 28.45 -16.73
N GLU A 157 -24.94 27.34 -17.12
CA GLU A 157 -24.47 25.98 -16.91
C GLU A 157 -23.09 25.72 -17.54
N THR A 158 -22.04 25.76 -16.73
CA THR A 158 -20.71 25.34 -17.15
C THR A 158 -20.42 24.00 -16.46
N ALA A 159 -20.51 22.90 -17.22
CA ALA A 159 -19.92 21.63 -16.79
C ALA A 159 -18.48 21.86 -16.32
N PRO A 160 -17.99 21.15 -15.29
CA PRO A 160 -16.59 21.27 -14.89
C PRO A 160 -15.74 21.05 -16.15
N PRO A 161 -14.92 22.03 -16.54
CA PRO A 161 -14.24 21.93 -17.81
C PRO A 161 -13.20 20.81 -17.65
N LEU A 162 -13.33 19.74 -18.45
CA LEU A 162 -12.20 18.88 -18.77
C LEU A 162 -11.22 19.78 -19.51
N ARG A 163 -10.37 20.48 -18.77
CA ARG A 163 -9.19 21.18 -19.30
C ARG A 163 -8.02 20.23 -19.13
N HIS A 164 -6.96 20.45 -19.91
CA HIS A 164 -5.68 19.85 -19.57
C HIS A 164 -5.42 20.08 -18.09
N VAL A 165 -5.40 18.97 -17.34
CA VAL A 165 -5.26 19.00 -15.90
C VAL A 165 -3.88 19.60 -15.64
N SER A 166 -3.81 20.79 -15.04
CA SER A 166 -2.54 21.48 -14.84
C SER A 166 -1.59 20.69 -13.91
N ASN A 167 -2.13 19.71 -13.18
CA ASN A 167 -1.42 18.86 -12.23
C ASN A 167 -1.62 17.37 -12.58
N THR A 168 -0.93 16.91 -13.62
CA THR A 168 -0.81 15.48 -13.97
C THR A 168 0.42 14.92 -13.29
N THR A 169 0.26 13.99 -12.35
CA THR A 169 1.40 13.26 -11.79
C THR A 169 1.52 11.91 -12.48
N VAL A 170 2.74 11.57 -12.94
CA VAL A 170 3.03 10.24 -13.50
C VAL A 170 4.07 9.57 -12.62
N SER A 171 3.70 8.42 -12.05
CA SER A 171 4.59 7.63 -11.19
C SER A 171 4.83 6.25 -11.77
N LEU A 172 6.05 5.75 -11.58
CA LEU A 172 6.47 4.43 -12.04
C LEU A 172 6.45 3.45 -10.88
N VAL A 173 5.71 2.35 -11.04
CA VAL A 173 5.63 1.27 -10.06
C VAL A 173 6.50 0.12 -10.54
N HIS A 174 7.53 -0.18 -9.74
CA HIS A 174 8.47 -1.26 -10.01
C HIS A 174 8.09 -2.51 -9.21
N PRO A 175 8.35 -3.71 -9.74
CA PRO A 175 8.08 -4.94 -9.03
C PRO A 175 8.99 -4.99 -7.79
N ARG A 176 8.39 -5.31 -6.64
CA ARG A 176 9.12 -5.48 -5.38
C ARG A 176 9.14 -6.95 -5.02
N HIS A 177 10.30 -7.42 -4.56
CA HIS A 177 10.37 -8.75 -3.95
C HIS A 177 9.59 -8.76 -2.64
N PRO A 178 8.79 -9.79 -2.38
CA PRO A 178 8.16 -9.95 -1.08
C PRO A 178 9.25 -10.09 0.00
N PRO A 179 8.96 -9.69 1.25
CA PRO A 179 9.89 -9.94 2.34
C PRO A 179 10.13 -11.46 2.46
N LEU A 180 11.37 -11.84 2.68
CA LEU A 180 11.74 -13.24 2.85
C LEU A 180 11.00 -13.83 4.07
N PRO A 181 10.49 -15.07 3.98
CA PRO A 181 9.85 -15.71 5.12
C PRO A 181 10.86 -15.87 6.25
N GLN A 182 10.48 -15.48 7.46
CA GLN A 182 11.31 -15.68 8.64
C GLN A 182 11.23 -17.14 9.07
N LEU A 183 12.23 -17.93 8.66
CA LEU A 183 12.38 -19.29 9.18
C LEU A 183 12.77 -19.21 10.66
N ARG A 184 12.14 -20.04 11.49
CA ARG A 184 12.59 -20.20 12.88
C ARG A 184 14.03 -20.69 12.86
N VAL A 185 14.90 -20.00 13.58
CA VAL A 185 16.26 -20.49 13.81
C VAL A 185 16.15 -21.82 14.54
N PRO A 186 16.78 -22.89 14.05
CA PRO A 186 16.77 -24.17 14.76
C PRO A 186 17.35 -23.97 16.16
N PRO A 187 16.82 -24.65 17.19
CA PRO A 187 17.42 -24.63 18.52
C PRO A 187 18.92 -24.95 18.42
N PRO A 188 19.79 -24.27 19.20
CA PRO A 188 21.19 -24.62 19.23
C PRO A 188 21.34 -26.09 19.62
N LEU A 189 22.13 -26.83 18.84
CA LEU A 189 22.42 -28.23 19.10
C LEU A 189 23.68 -28.33 19.96
N ALA A 190 23.66 -29.21 20.96
CA ALA A 190 24.88 -29.61 21.66
C ALA A 190 25.76 -30.46 20.73
N LEU A 191 27.04 -30.67 21.09
CA LEU A 191 27.96 -31.53 20.33
C LEU A 191 27.43 -32.96 20.09
N ASP A 192 26.54 -33.43 20.97
CA ASP A 192 25.83 -34.71 20.88
C ASP A 192 24.58 -34.70 19.96
N GLY A 193 24.31 -33.60 19.26
CA GLY A 193 23.16 -33.46 18.35
C GLY A 193 21.80 -33.35 19.03
N LYS A 194 21.75 -33.32 20.38
CA LYS A 194 20.53 -33.08 21.14
C LYS A 194 20.27 -31.57 21.29
N PRO A 195 18.99 -31.12 21.33
CA PRO A 195 18.66 -29.74 21.66
C PRO A 195 19.31 -29.35 22.99
N VAL A 196 19.97 -28.19 23.04
CA VAL A 196 20.54 -27.67 24.29
C VAL A 196 19.39 -27.43 25.27
N GLU A 197 19.33 -28.21 26.33
CA GLU A 197 18.39 -27.96 27.42
C GLU A 197 18.75 -26.63 28.09
N PRO A 198 17.75 -25.76 28.35
CA PRO A 198 18.01 -24.51 29.05
C PRO A 198 18.58 -24.82 30.43
N VAL A 199 19.60 -24.06 30.84
CA VAL A 199 20.18 -24.17 32.19
C VAL A 199 19.04 -24.02 33.21
N PRO A 200 18.89 -24.95 34.16
CA PRO A 200 17.81 -24.90 35.14
C PRO A 200 17.75 -23.53 35.82
N GLU A 201 16.61 -22.84 35.69
CA GLU A 201 16.43 -21.55 36.34
C GLU A 201 16.40 -21.75 37.87
N LYS A 202 17.12 -20.89 38.60
CA LYS A 202 17.06 -20.90 40.07
C LYS A 202 15.63 -20.64 40.52
N THR A 203 15.16 -21.40 41.50
CA THR A 203 13.80 -21.23 42.01
C THR A 203 13.60 -19.82 42.58
N PHE A 204 12.37 -19.32 42.56
CA PHE A 204 12.02 -18.02 43.13
C PHE A 204 12.53 -17.86 44.56
N LEU A 205 12.40 -18.92 45.37
CA LEU A 205 12.87 -18.92 46.75
C LEU A 205 14.40 -18.79 46.83
N GLN A 206 15.13 -19.53 45.99
CA GLN A 206 16.59 -19.42 45.91
C GLN A 206 17.06 -18.01 45.47
N LYS A 207 16.27 -17.32 44.65
CA LYS A 207 16.58 -15.97 44.17
C LYS A 207 16.25 -14.88 45.20
N TYR A 208 15.18 -15.05 45.98
CA TYR A 208 14.61 -13.96 46.79
C TYR A 208 14.58 -14.20 48.31
N TRP A 209 15.13 -15.31 48.82
CA TRP A 209 15.11 -15.61 50.26
C TRP A 209 15.72 -14.50 51.13
N ILE A 210 16.77 -13.82 50.65
CA ILE A 210 17.44 -12.77 51.42
C ILE A 210 16.52 -11.55 51.64
N TYR A 211 15.69 -11.20 50.66
CA TYR A 211 14.73 -10.10 50.80
C TYR A 211 13.60 -10.47 51.77
N MET A 212 13.15 -11.73 51.75
CA MET A 212 12.18 -12.23 52.72
C MET A 212 12.76 -12.20 54.14
N ALA A 213 14.02 -12.58 54.33
CA ALA A 213 14.70 -12.51 55.63
C ALA A 213 14.83 -11.06 56.13
N VAL A 214 15.21 -10.13 55.25
CA VAL A 214 15.30 -8.70 55.58
C VAL A 214 13.93 -8.12 55.94
N ALA A 215 12.88 -8.46 55.18
CA ALA A 215 11.52 -8.01 55.47
C ALA A 215 11.02 -8.51 56.83
N LEU A 216 11.27 -9.78 57.16
CA LEU A 216 10.91 -10.37 58.46
C LEU A 216 11.69 -9.74 59.62
N PHE A 217 12.99 -9.46 59.42
CA PHE A 217 13.80 -8.75 60.41
C PHE A 217 13.28 -7.32 60.62
N ALA A 218 13.02 -6.58 59.54
CA ALA A 218 12.43 -5.24 59.62
C ALA A 218 11.08 -5.27 60.36
N LEU A 219 10.19 -6.21 60.04
CA LEU A 219 8.90 -6.36 60.73
C LEU A 219 9.03 -6.68 62.22
N ARG A 220 10.08 -7.40 62.63
CA ARG A 220 10.30 -7.78 64.03
C ARG A 220 10.92 -6.66 64.87
N TYR A 221 11.81 -5.87 64.28
CA TYR A 221 12.65 -4.91 65.00
C TYR A 221 12.31 -3.44 64.74
N VAL A 222 11.62 -3.12 63.65
CA VAL A 222 11.07 -1.79 63.42
C VAL A 222 9.76 -1.69 64.21
N ARG A 223 9.82 -1.06 65.38
CA ARG A 223 8.63 -0.52 66.04
C ARG A 223 8.05 0.54 65.09
N VAL A 224 7.08 0.15 64.28
CA VAL A 224 6.34 1.09 63.44
C VAL A 224 5.44 1.92 64.36
N SER A 225 5.93 3.08 64.79
CA SER A 225 5.07 4.12 65.33
C SER A 225 4.20 4.65 64.18
N PHE A 226 3.01 4.07 64.04
CA PHE A 226 1.96 4.63 63.20
C PHE A 226 1.46 5.94 63.85
N CYS A 227 2.02 7.08 63.44
CA CYS A 227 1.31 8.35 63.56
C CYS A 227 0.33 8.42 62.39
N VAL A 228 -0.91 8.02 62.63
CA VAL A 228 -2.01 8.28 61.68
C VAL A 228 -2.35 9.77 61.80
N PRO A 229 -2.22 10.58 60.73
CA PRO A 229 -2.71 11.95 60.76
C PRO A 229 -4.24 11.90 60.74
N LEU A 230 -4.86 12.08 61.91
CA LEU A 230 -6.26 12.49 61.99
C LEU A 230 -6.35 13.87 61.36
N GLY A 231 -7.38 14.03 60.53
CA GLY A 231 -7.47 15.05 59.50
C GLY A 231 -7.25 16.50 59.93
N PHE A 232 -6.91 17.28 58.89
CA PHE A 232 -7.23 18.69 58.68
C PHE A 232 -8.08 19.34 59.79
N TRP A 233 -7.48 20.34 60.46
CA TRP A 233 -8.03 21.20 61.52
C TRP A 233 -7.84 20.74 62.98
N ALA A 234 -6.61 20.89 63.50
CA ALA A 234 -6.35 21.53 64.80
C ALA A 234 -4.84 21.67 65.01
N ARG A 235 -4.38 22.91 65.26
CA ARG A 235 -3.01 23.18 65.71
C ARG A 235 -2.87 22.74 67.17
N ASP A 236 -1.76 22.05 67.45
CA ASP A 236 -1.10 21.90 68.74
C ASP A 236 -1.86 21.17 69.87
N VAL A 237 -2.07 19.86 69.72
CA VAL A 237 -2.13 18.94 70.88
C VAL A 237 -1.47 17.60 70.51
N TRP A 238 -0.28 17.35 71.07
CA TRP A 238 0.38 16.04 71.01
C TRP A 238 -0.08 15.21 72.21
N LEU A 239 -0.94 14.21 71.98
CA LEU A 239 -1.24 13.17 72.95
C LEU A 239 -0.50 11.89 72.53
N CYS A 240 0.63 11.61 73.18
CA CYS A 240 1.23 10.27 73.16
C CYS A 240 0.35 9.32 73.98
N GLY A 241 -0.67 8.74 73.35
CA GLY A 241 -1.51 7.70 73.92
C GLY A 241 -0.86 6.33 73.78
N TYR A 242 -0.62 5.65 74.90
CA TYR A 242 -0.19 4.26 74.98
C TYR A 242 -1.41 3.35 74.78
N VAL A 243 -1.44 2.54 73.71
CA VAL A 243 -2.49 1.53 73.52
C VAL A 243 -1.86 0.14 73.73
N PRO A 244 -2.17 -0.58 74.83
CA PRO A 244 -1.77 -1.95 74.97
C PRO A 244 -2.59 -2.81 74.00
N ARG A 245 -1.90 -3.47 73.07
CA ARG A 245 -2.53 -4.36 72.10
C ARG A 245 -3.07 -5.59 72.84
N PHE A 246 -4.38 -5.61 73.07
CA PHE A 246 -5.13 -6.79 73.49
C PHE A 246 -4.86 -7.93 72.49
N LEU A 247 -4.37 -9.06 73.01
CA LEU A 247 -4.37 -10.34 72.33
C LEU A 247 -5.82 -10.84 72.19
N PRO A 248 -6.27 -11.32 71.03
CA PRO A 248 -7.51 -12.08 70.96
C PRO A 248 -7.29 -13.43 71.67
N ARG A 249 -8.04 -13.64 72.74
CA ARG A 249 -8.23 -14.93 73.40
C ARG A 249 -9.02 -15.82 72.44
N TRP A 250 -8.35 -16.82 71.87
CA TRP A 250 -8.97 -17.95 71.18
C TRP A 250 -9.74 -18.76 72.22
N GLU A 251 -11.06 -18.71 72.16
CA GLU A 251 -11.95 -19.57 72.93
C GLU A 251 -12.23 -20.80 72.07
N SER A 252 -11.75 -21.95 72.52
CA SER A 252 -12.03 -23.24 71.91
C SER A 252 -13.47 -23.63 72.22
N THR A 253 -14.25 -23.94 71.20
CA THR A 253 -15.49 -24.69 71.39
C THR A 253 -15.42 -25.94 70.53
N ASP A 254 -14.93 -27.01 71.13
CA ASP A 254 -15.25 -28.38 70.75
C ASP A 254 -16.45 -28.83 71.60
N ARG A 255 -17.61 -29.01 70.95
CA ARG A 255 -18.54 -30.13 71.08
C ARG A 255 -19.76 -29.95 70.19
#